data_AF-A0A5S9MFG5-F1
#
_entry.id   AF-A0A5S9MFG5-F1
#
_cell.length_a   1.000
_cell.length_b   1.000
_cell.length_c   1.000
_cell.angle_alpha   90.00
_cell.angle_beta   90.00
_cell.angle_gamma   90.00
#
_symmetry.space_group_name_H-M   'P 1'
#
loop_
_entity.id
_entity.type
_entity.pdbx_description
1 polymer ?
#
loop_
_entity_poly.entity_id
_entity_poly.type
_entity_poly.pdbx_seq_one_letter_code
_entity_poly.pdbx_strand_id
1 'polypeptide(L)'
;MYLFIVLTADRPHELREVGAPQAIDQQFLFGKFVKWFTDLALPEESQTMLRYVQTAAARANHMSMQEPKGPVQINVPLREPLLPDLSIDPFAREESDTKKVLASGQTFPNDRVMSEIVTVMNHSKKD
;
A
#
# COMPACT_ATOMS: atom_id res chain seq x y z
N MET A 1 6.51 11.42 -11.77
CA MET A 1 5.25 10.99 -11.12
C MET A 1 5.65 10.20 -9.88
N TYR A 2 5.36 10.76 -8.70
CA TYR A 2 6.03 10.43 -7.44
C TYR A 2 5.30 9.32 -6.68
N LEU A 3 6.09 8.39 -6.14
CA LEU A 3 5.66 7.47 -5.09
C LEU A 3 5.07 8.27 -3.91
N PHE A 4 3.85 7.96 -3.48
CA PHE A 4 3.26 8.55 -2.27
C PHE A 4 2.61 7.47 -1.40
N ILE A 5 3.27 7.13 -0.30
CA ILE A 5 2.78 6.19 0.71
C ILE A 5 2.55 6.99 2.00
N VAL A 6 1.32 6.99 2.50
CA VAL A 6 0.97 7.62 3.77
C VAL A 6 0.98 6.56 4.87
N LEU A 7 1.73 6.80 5.94
CA LEU A 7 1.72 5.97 7.14
C LEU A 7 1.03 6.76 8.25
N THR A 8 -0.04 6.21 8.83
CA THR A 8 -0.75 6.81 9.96
C THR A 8 -0.54 5.96 11.22
N ALA A 9 -0.08 6.58 12.30
CA ALA A 9 0.02 5.91 13.60
C ALA A 9 -1.32 5.99 14.31
N ASP A 10 -1.74 4.87 14.89
CA ASP A 10 -3.05 4.72 15.51
C ASP A 10 -2.98 4.01 16.86
N ARG A 11 -4.01 4.18 17.68
CA ARG A 11 -4.17 3.44 18.92
C ARG A 11 -4.52 1.96 18.62
N PRO A 12 -4.15 1.03 19.51
CA PRO A 12 -4.50 -0.36 19.33
C PRO A 12 -6.02 -0.53 19.45
N HIS A 13 -6.56 -1.63 18.91
CA HIS A 13 -8.00 -1.83 18.74
C HIS A 13 -8.79 -1.65 20.06
N GLU A 14 -8.22 -2.06 21.19
CA GLU A 14 -8.80 -1.91 22.53
C GLU A 14 -8.95 -0.45 23.01
N LEU A 15 -8.26 0.51 22.38
CA LEU A 15 -8.30 1.94 22.71
C LEU A 15 -8.91 2.80 21.59
N ARG A 16 -9.49 2.17 20.56
CA ARG A 16 -10.25 2.86 19.51
C ARG A 16 -11.69 3.08 20.00
N GLU A 17 -12.31 4.17 19.54
CA GLU A 17 -13.74 4.49 19.78
C GLU A 17 -14.18 4.62 21.26
N VAL A 18 -13.26 4.58 22.22
CA VAL A 18 -13.55 4.72 23.66
C VAL A 18 -13.42 6.16 24.18
N GLY A 19 -13.35 7.15 23.28
CA GLY A 19 -13.08 8.54 23.65
C GLY A 19 -11.67 8.78 24.17
N ALA A 20 -10.72 7.89 23.83
CA ALA A 20 -9.32 8.06 24.19
C ALA A 20 -8.78 9.40 23.64
N PRO A 21 -8.04 10.18 24.44
CA PRO A 21 -7.47 11.43 23.96
C PRO A 21 -6.56 11.17 22.76
N GLN A 22 -6.71 11.99 21.72
CA GLN A 22 -5.95 11.91 20.47
C GLN A 22 -6.20 10.65 19.62
N ALA A 23 -7.30 9.93 19.82
CA ALA A 23 -7.78 8.91 18.90
C ALA A 23 -8.91 9.47 18.00
N ILE A 24 -8.74 9.39 16.68
CA ILE A 24 -9.78 9.66 15.69
C ILE A 24 -10.03 8.40 14.87
N ASP A 25 -11.16 8.29 14.19
CA ASP A 25 -11.36 7.22 13.22
C ASP A 25 -10.42 7.41 12.02
N GLN A 26 -9.41 6.53 11.90
CA GLN A 26 -8.44 6.54 10.80
C GLN A 26 -8.81 5.55 9.69
N GLN A 27 -9.90 4.78 9.82
CA GLN A 27 -10.35 3.84 8.81
C GLN A 27 -10.78 4.59 7.56
N PHE A 28 -10.13 4.29 6.43
CA PHE A 28 -10.40 4.97 5.16
C PHE A 28 -10.38 6.50 5.25
N LEU A 29 -9.47 7.08 6.04
CA LEU A 29 -9.37 8.53 6.26
C LEU A 29 -9.33 9.34 4.95
N PHE A 30 -8.69 8.79 3.90
CA PHE A 30 -8.63 9.40 2.56
C PHE A 30 -9.66 8.86 1.57
N GLY A 31 -10.57 7.98 2.00
CA GLY A 31 -11.63 7.40 1.18
C GLY A 31 -11.14 6.87 -0.16
N LYS A 32 -11.76 7.33 -1.25
CA LYS A 32 -11.42 6.91 -2.63
C LYS A 32 -10.22 7.66 -3.23
N PHE A 33 -9.60 8.59 -2.50
CA PHE A 33 -8.43 9.31 -2.99
C PHE A 33 -7.15 8.45 -2.95
N VAL A 34 -7.15 7.35 -2.20
CA VAL A 34 -6.07 6.36 -2.19
C VAL A 34 -6.42 5.14 -3.04
N LYS A 35 -5.42 4.60 -3.74
CA LYS A 35 -5.55 3.36 -4.54
C LYS A 35 -5.65 2.11 -3.68
N TRP A 36 -5.07 2.17 -2.49
CA TRP A 36 -5.02 1.06 -1.56
C TRP A 36 -4.94 1.57 -0.13
N PHE A 37 -5.70 0.93 0.74
CA PHE A 37 -5.70 1.13 2.17
C PHE A 37 -5.52 -0.23 2.84
N THR A 38 -4.72 -0.27 3.90
CA THR A 38 -4.72 -1.41 4.83
C THR A 38 -4.57 -0.89 6.25
N ASP A 39 -5.25 -1.55 7.18
CA ASP A 39 -5.00 -1.45 8.61
C ASP A 39 -4.11 -2.64 9.01
N LEU A 40 -2.94 -2.37 9.58
CA LEU A 40 -2.04 -3.43 9.99
C LEU A 40 -2.55 -4.11 11.25
N ALA A 41 -2.20 -5.39 11.42
CA ALA A 41 -2.29 -6.03 12.73
C ALA A 41 -1.32 -5.36 13.72
N LEU A 42 -1.55 -5.61 15.01
CA LEU A 42 -0.63 -5.14 16.04
C LEU A 42 0.77 -5.75 15.82
N PRO A 43 1.84 -5.00 16.13
CA PRO A 43 3.19 -5.51 16.06
C PRO A 43 3.38 -6.77 16.90
N GLU A 44 3.95 -7.81 16.29
CA GLU A 44 4.29 -9.08 16.92
C GLU A 44 5.62 -9.58 16.35
N GLU A 45 6.44 -10.21 17.19
CA GLU A 45 7.80 -10.63 16.84
C GLU A 45 7.86 -11.95 16.05
N SER A 46 6.73 -12.64 15.86
CA SER A 46 6.72 -13.92 15.16
C SER A 46 7.17 -13.76 13.71
N GLN A 47 7.93 -14.73 13.17
CA GLN A 47 8.44 -14.68 11.80
C GLN A 47 7.30 -14.52 10.77
N THR A 48 6.12 -15.07 11.05
CA THR A 48 4.94 -14.90 10.20
C THR A 48 4.48 -13.44 10.15
N MET A 49 4.50 -12.75 11.29
CA MET A 49 4.10 -11.35 11.39
C MET A 49 5.14 -10.40 10.79
N LEU A 50 6.43 -10.72 10.91
CA LEU A 50 7.50 -10.02 10.19
C LEU A 50 7.33 -10.13 8.67
N ARG A 51 7.07 -11.35 8.15
CA ARG A 51 6.78 -11.53 6.71
C ARG A 51 5.50 -10.82 6.29
N TYR A 52 4.48 -10.76 7.14
CA TYR A 52 3.23 -10.06 6.87
C TYR A 52 3.48 -8.56 6.65
N VAL A 53 4.17 -7.88 7.57
CA VAL A 53 4.44 -6.43 7.43
C VAL A 53 5.32 -6.12 6.22
N GLN A 54 6.32 -6.96 5.94
CA GLN A 54 7.14 -6.85 4.73
C GLN A 54 6.28 -6.98 3.46
N THR A 55 5.30 -7.88 3.46
CA THR A 55 4.37 -8.06 2.34
C THR A 55 3.47 -6.84 2.16
N ALA A 56 2.94 -6.30 3.24
CA ALA A 56 2.13 -5.09 3.21
C ALA A 56 2.93 -3.90 2.65
N ALA A 57 4.18 -3.73 3.10
CA ALA A 57 5.08 -2.69 2.60
C ALA A 57 5.40 -2.86 1.09
N ALA A 58 5.74 -4.08 0.66
CA ALA A 58 5.99 -4.39 -0.76
C ALA A 58 4.75 -4.13 -1.62
N ARG A 59 3.56 -4.47 -1.11
CA ARG A 59 2.29 -4.21 -1.79
C ARG A 59 1.98 -2.71 -1.88
N ALA A 60 2.17 -1.93 -0.81
CA ALA A 60 1.99 -0.48 -0.85
C ALA A 60 2.85 0.17 -1.95
N ASN A 61 4.12 -0.22 -2.01
CA ASN A 61 5.03 0.25 -3.05
C ASN A 61 4.56 -0.15 -4.45
N HIS A 62 4.14 -1.41 -4.65
CA HIS A 62 3.63 -1.85 -5.93
C HIS A 62 2.34 -1.11 -6.34
N MET A 63 1.37 -1.00 -5.43
CA MET A 63 0.08 -0.37 -5.68
C MET A 63 0.21 1.12 -5.99
N SER A 64 1.11 1.83 -5.31
CA SER A 64 1.34 3.26 -5.57
C SER A 64 2.03 3.52 -6.92
N MET A 65 2.84 2.57 -7.37
CA MET A 65 3.57 2.63 -8.64
C MET A 65 2.79 2.06 -9.84
N GLN A 66 1.70 1.33 -9.60
CA GLN A 66 0.85 0.77 -10.65
C GLN A 66 0.00 1.85 -11.32
N GLU A 67 -0.05 1.85 -12.66
CA GLU A 67 -0.83 2.83 -13.41
C GLU A 67 -2.35 2.69 -13.18
N PRO A 68 -3.11 3.81 -13.10
CA PRO A 68 -2.59 5.18 -12.97
C PRO A 68 -1.90 5.34 -11.60
N LYS A 69 -0.66 5.84 -11.56
CA LYS A 69 0.06 6.01 -10.27
C LYS A 69 -0.74 6.88 -9.30
N GLY A 70 -0.65 6.58 -8.01
CA GLY A 70 -1.43 7.31 -7.01
C GLY A 70 -1.10 6.92 -5.57
N PRO A 71 -1.66 7.66 -4.61
CA PRO A 71 -1.33 7.47 -3.20
C PRO A 71 -1.91 6.19 -2.63
N VAL A 72 -1.27 5.66 -1.59
CA VAL A 72 -1.75 4.55 -0.77
C VAL A 72 -1.63 4.92 0.70
N GLN A 73 -2.46 4.33 1.57
CA GLN A 73 -2.41 4.53 3.01
C GLN A 73 -2.18 3.20 3.73
N ILE A 74 -1.29 3.20 4.71
CA ILE A 74 -1.15 2.13 5.70
C ILE A 74 -1.44 2.73 7.07
N ASN A 75 -2.46 2.21 7.74
CA ASN A 75 -2.71 2.50 9.14
C ASN A 75 -1.91 1.52 10.02
N VAL A 76 -1.23 2.05 11.04
CA VAL A 76 -0.28 1.31 11.88
C VAL A 76 -0.71 1.45 13.36
N PRO A 77 -1.51 0.50 13.88
CA PRO A 77 -1.84 0.50 15.30
C PRO A 77 -0.61 0.10 16.13
N LEU A 78 -0.30 0.92 17.14
CA LEU A 78 0.86 0.71 18.01
C LEU A 78 0.42 0.65 19.48
N ARG A 79 0.88 -0.38 20.19
CA ARG A 79 0.72 -0.50 21.65
C ARG A 79 1.97 0.06 22.33
N GLU A 80 1.81 0.66 23.50
CA GLU A 80 2.96 1.04 24.33
C GLU A 80 3.72 -0.21 24.82
N PRO A 81 5.06 -0.14 24.95
CA PRO A 81 5.94 1.01 24.73
C PRO A 81 6.19 1.32 23.24
N LEU A 82 6.22 2.62 22.90
CA LEU A 82 6.41 3.08 21.50
C LEU A 82 7.88 3.27 21.10
N LEU A 83 8.78 3.30 22.07
CA LEU A 83 10.20 3.48 21.81
C LEU A 83 10.79 2.11 21.43
N PRO A 84 11.30 1.94 20.20
CA PRO A 84 12.02 0.73 19.85
C PRO A 84 13.33 0.65 20.63
N ASP A 85 13.78 -0.56 20.92
CA ASP A 85 15.13 -0.78 21.43
C ASP A 85 16.15 -0.49 20.33
N LEU A 86 16.93 0.57 20.50
CA LEU A 86 17.96 0.99 19.54
C LEU A 86 19.32 0.31 19.79
N SER A 87 19.43 -0.54 20.81
CA SER A 87 20.65 -1.33 21.07
C SER A 87 20.77 -2.55 20.16
N ILE A 88 19.67 -2.98 19.56
CA ILE A 88 19.61 -4.00 18.50
C ILE A 88 19.52 -3.32 17.13
N ASP A 89 19.94 -4.00 16.06
CA ASP A 89 19.67 -3.55 14.70
C ASP A 89 18.22 -3.94 14.31
N PRO A 90 17.26 -2.98 14.28
CA PRO A 90 15.87 -3.30 13.98
C PRO A 90 15.64 -3.68 12.51
N PHE A 91 16.67 -3.53 11.66
CA PHE A 91 16.61 -3.84 10.23
C PHE A 91 17.45 -5.06 9.85
N ALA A 92 18.00 -5.79 10.82
CA ALA A 92 18.68 -7.03 10.59
C ALA A 92 17.76 -8.01 9.83
N ARG A 93 18.27 -8.57 8.73
CA ARG A 93 17.57 -9.57 7.92
C ARG A 93 18.32 -10.88 7.98
N GLU A 94 17.60 -11.99 8.04
CA GLU A 94 18.19 -13.30 7.75
C GLU A 94 18.59 -13.35 6.27
N GLU A 95 19.72 -14.00 5.94
CA GLU A 95 20.25 -14.07 4.57
C GLU A 95 19.27 -14.73 3.58
N SER A 96 18.33 -15.55 4.06
CA SER A 96 17.27 -16.17 3.26
C SER A 96 16.10 -15.25 2.93
N ASP A 97 16.07 -14.02 3.45
CA ASP A 97 14.95 -13.10 3.30
C ASP A 97 14.97 -12.46 1.89
N THR A 98 14.38 -13.16 0.93
CA THR A 98 14.33 -12.72 -0.46
C THR A 98 13.41 -11.49 -0.57
N LYS A 99 13.91 -10.39 -1.14
CA LYS A 99 13.07 -9.20 -1.42
C LYS A 99 11.84 -9.61 -2.22
N LYS A 100 10.64 -9.31 -1.72
CA LYS A 100 9.40 -9.48 -2.48
C LYS A 100 9.36 -8.47 -3.62
N VAL A 101 9.67 -8.94 -4.83
CA VAL A 101 9.56 -8.13 -6.05
C VAL A 101 8.23 -8.45 -6.71
N LEU A 102 7.34 -7.45 -6.74
CA LEU A 102 6.08 -7.53 -7.46
C LEU A 102 6.27 -6.91 -8.84
N ALA A 103 6.18 -7.74 -9.89
CA ALA A 103 6.32 -7.29 -11.27
C ALA A 103 5.10 -6.46 -11.70
N SER A 104 5.34 -5.32 -12.34
CA SER A 104 4.33 -4.55 -13.06
C SER A 104 4.54 -4.73 -14.57
N GLY A 105 3.44 -4.73 -15.32
CA GLY A 105 3.43 -4.81 -16.79
C GLY A 105 2.66 -3.66 -17.40
N GLN A 106 2.80 -3.48 -18.71
CA GLN A 106 1.96 -2.58 -19.50
C GLN A 106 0.92 -3.42 -20.25
N THR A 107 -0.31 -2.94 -20.30
CA THR A 107 -1.36 -3.55 -21.11
C THR A 107 -1.57 -2.73 -22.37
N PHE A 108 -1.66 -3.41 -23.51
CA PHE A 108 -1.97 -2.81 -24.79
C PHE A 108 -3.22 -3.47 -25.36
N PRO A 109 -4.05 -2.74 -26.12
CA PRO A 109 -5.11 -3.37 -26.89
C PRO A 109 -4.53 -4.40 -27.84
N ASN A 110 -5.21 -5.54 -28.00
CA ASN A 110 -4.80 -6.56 -28.97
C ASN A 110 -5.08 -6.09 -30.41
N ASP A 111 -4.53 -6.81 -31.39
CA ASP A 111 -4.60 -6.46 -32.81
C ASP A 111 -6.04 -6.28 -33.31
N ARG A 112 -6.98 -7.09 -32.80
CA ARG A 112 -8.40 -6.97 -33.14
C ARG A 112 -8.96 -5.63 -32.70
N VAL A 113 -8.78 -5.28 -31.42
CA VAL A 113 -9.24 -3.99 -30.88
C VAL A 113 -8.55 -2.82 -31.59
N MET A 114 -7.25 -2.95 -31.88
CA MET A 114 -6.52 -1.94 -32.65
C MET A 114 -7.09 -1.75 -34.06
N SER A 115 -7.43 -2.84 -34.76
CA SER A 115 -8.03 -2.77 -36.10
C SER A 115 -9.41 -2.10 -36.11
N GLU A 116 -10.24 -2.36 -35.09
CA GLU A 116 -11.55 -1.73 -34.90
C GLU A 116 -11.39 -0.22 -34.66
N ILE A 117 -10.48 0.18 -33.78
CA ILE A 117 -10.19 1.59 -33.49
C ILE A 117 -9.72 2.32 -34.77
N VAL A 118 -8.79 1.73 -35.53
CA VAL A 118 -8.29 2.31 -36.79
C VAL A 118 -9.43 2.47 -37.80
N THR A 119 -10.31 1.47 -37.90
CA THR A 119 -11.46 1.51 -38.80
C THR A 119 -12.40 2.66 -38.42
N VAL A 120 -12.78 2.78 -37.15
CA VAL A 120 -13.65 3.89 -36.68
C VAL A 120 -12.99 5.24 -36.92
N MET A 121 -11.69 5.39 -36.63
CA MET A 121 -10.97 6.65 -36.86
C MET A 121 -10.94 7.06 -38.34
N ASN A 122 -10.72 6.10 -39.25
CA ASN A 122 -10.70 6.37 -40.69
C ASN A 122 -12.08 6.75 -41.24
N HIS A 123 -13.16 6.16 -40.72
CA HIS A 123 -14.54 6.53 -41.10
C HIS A 123 -15.02 7.83 -40.46
N SER A 124 -14.33 8.33 -39.43
CA SER A 124 -14.69 9.56 -38.71
C SER A 124 -13.95 10.80 -39.22
N LYS A 125 -13.08 10.68 -40.23
CA LYS A 125 -12.57 11.84 -40.96
C LYS A 125 -13.74 12.51 -41.70
N LYS A 126 -14.34 13.51 -41.06
CA LYS A 126 -15.28 14.45 -41.67
C LYS A 126 -14.51 15.47 -42.53
N ASP A 127 -15.08 15.78 -43.69
CA ASP A 127 -14.85 17.01 -44.45
C ASP A 127 -15.03 18.27 -43.58
#